data_AF-F6G671-F1
#
_entry.id   AF-F6G671-F1
#
_cell.length_a   1.000
_cell.length_b   1.000
_cell.length_c   1.000
_cell.angle_alpha   90.00
_cell.angle_beta   90.00
_cell.angle_gamma   90.00
#
_symmetry.space_group_name_H-M   'P 1'
#
loop_
_entity.id
_entity.type
_entity.pdbx_description
1 polymer ?
#
loop_
_entity_poly.entity_id
_entity_poly.type
_entity_poly.pdbx_seq_one_letter_code
_entity_poly.pdbx_strand_id
1 'polypeptide(L)'
;MFDRLQGVRLGFAPSQKMGVRFWQLLIILTAVCAFVPLQPEMPKAGLDHSWVLGMNQAVAQGLVFGRDIIFTFGPYASIYTQSFHPATDHLMVGGSLFLGLMYGVGLVLVTRKHGAIPLAGLCLALALVAGLYQSRDALLLGYPLLVSLYCFGLPCEEASSREARRLLAIGVFALFLPFGLLPLIKGSLVALCLAVTTFAVIRFITVGRWDLAILAPFAQALALVVFWLASGQPLTGLPGYFRSMAQIVSGYTEAMAYPGEPSEMVFYLIAAAVLVVSVLRDSSAPTAKKILLLFFPPVDLFLCRLQGRFRTA
;
A
#
# COMPACT_ATOMS: atom_id res chain seq x y z
N MET A 1 53.78 24.09 8.56
CA MET A 1 53.30 22.93 7.78
C MET A 1 51.92 22.49 8.30
N PHE A 2 50.95 23.40 8.36
CA PHE A 2 49.58 23.12 8.79
C PHE A 2 48.70 24.25 8.25
N ASP A 3 48.37 24.21 6.94
CA ASP A 3 47.45 25.19 6.34
C ASP A 3 46.90 24.80 4.96
N ARG A 4 46.53 23.52 4.76
CA ARG A 4 45.89 23.07 3.51
C ARG A 4 44.87 21.96 3.69
N LEU A 5 43.80 22.14 4.48
CA LEU A 5 42.64 21.23 4.39
C LEU A 5 41.31 21.93 4.77
N GLN A 6 41.09 23.16 4.28
CA GLN A 6 39.75 23.77 4.26
C GLN A 6 39.42 24.19 2.84
N GLY A 7 38.61 23.38 2.14
CA GLY A 7 38.15 23.77 0.80
C GLY A 7 37.75 22.63 -0.11
N VAL A 8 36.88 21.72 0.32
CA VAL A 8 36.11 20.90 -0.63
C VAL A 8 34.64 21.01 -0.27
N ARG A 9 34.04 22.14 -0.64
CA ARG A 9 32.60 22.19 -0.88
C ARG A 9 32.34 21.36 -2.13
N LEU A 10 31.93 20.11 -1.96
CA LEU A 10 31.41 19.27 -3.05
C LEU A 10 30.13 19.92 -3.58
N GLY A 11 30.30 20.84 -4.54
CA GLY A 11 29.22 21.35 -5.36
C GLY A 11 28.69 20.20 -6.22
N PHE A 12 27.44 19.80 -6.00
CA PHE A 12 26.77 18.80 -6.81
C PHE A 12 26.68 19.26 -8.27
N ALA A 13 27.41 18.58 -9.16
CA ALA A 13 27.44 18.86 -10.59
C ALA A 13 26.06 18.60 -11.27
N PRO A 14 25.70 19.36 -12.32
CA PRO A 14 24.42 19.22 -13.03
C PRO A 14 24.17 17.83 -13.64
N SER A 15 25.23 17.08 -13.99
CA SER A 15 25.13 15.75 -14.62
C SER A 15 24.52 14.67 -13.70
N GLN A 16 24.74 14.77 -12.38
CA GLN A 16 24.16 13.83 -11.43
C GLN A 16 22.65 14.04 -11.23
N LYS A 17 22.15 15.28 -11.37
CA LYS A 17 20.72 15.58 -11.23
C LYS A 17 19.88 14.95 -12.33
N MET A 18 20.42 14.87 -13.55
CA MET A 18 19.73 14.25 -14.69
C MET A 18 19.63 12.72 -14.53
N GLY A 19 20.70 12.08 -14.06
CA GLY A 19 20.68 10.65 -13.73
C GLY A 19 19.66 10.30 -12.63
N VAL A 20 19.59 11.10 -11.56
CA VAL A 20 18.62 10.87 -10.47
C VAL A 20 17.16 10.99 -10.95
N ARG A 21 16.84 11.98 -11.80
CA ARG A 21 15.50 12.13 -12.36
C ARG A 21 15.11 10.96 -13.27
N PHE A 22 16.06 10.47 -14.07
CA PHE A 22 15.86 9.28 -14.90
C PHE A 22 15.51 8.05 -14.05
N TRP A 23 16.25 7.80 -12.97
CA TRP A 23 15.95 6.69 -12.05
C TRP A 23 14.61 6.84 -11.34
N GLN A 24 14.25 8.06 -10.92
CA GLN A 24 12.94 8.31 -10.32
C GLN A 24 11.80 8.03 -11.29
N LEU A 25 11.95 8.44 -12.55
CA LEU A 25 10.99 8.13 -13.60
C LEU A 25 10.89 6.61 -13.81
N LEU A 26 12.03 5.91 -13.85
CA LEU A 26 12.06 4.47 -14.06
C LEU A 26 11.38 3.71 -12.92
N ILE A 27 11.60 4.09 -11.66
CA ILE A 27 10.89 3.52 -10.49
C ILE A 27 9.36 3.71 -10.63
N ILE A 28 8.93 4.91 -11.01
CA ILE A 28 7.49 5.21 -11.19
C ILE A 28 6.92 4.38 -12.33
N LEU A 29 7.61 4.31 -13.47
CA LEU A 29 7.17 3.51 -14.61
C LEU A 29 7.08 2.02 -14.26
N THR A 30 8.07 1.47 -13.55
CA THR A 30 8.03 0.08 -13.07
C THR A 30 6.84 -0.15 -12.14
N ALA A 31 6.55 0.76 -11.21
CA ALA A 31 5.38 0.65 -10.34
C ALA A 31 4.06 0.72 -11.14
N VAL A 32 3.95 1.61 -12.13
CA VAL A 32 2.78 1.69 -13.01
C VAL A 32 2.59 0.39 -13.79
N CYS A 33 3.65 -0.14 -14.41
CA CYS A 33 3.59 -1.42 -15.12
C CYS A 33 3.25 -2.60 -14.21
N ALA A 34 3.57 -2.52 -12.91
CA ALA A 34 3.23 -3.56 -11.94
C ALA A 34 1.72 -3.59 -11.63
N PHE A 35 1.05 -2.43 -11.58
CA PHE A 35 -0.37 -2.32 -11.23
C PHE A 35 -1.31 -2.32 -12.44
N VAL A 36 -0.96 -1.61 -13.50
CA VAL A 36 -1.84 -1.43 -14.66
C VAL A 36 -1.91 -2.74 -15.45
N PRO A 37 -3.11 -3.34 -15.59
CA PRO A 37 -3.28 -4.51 -16.44
C PRO A 37 -3.18 -4.07 -17.91
N LEU A 38 -1.97 -4.09 -18.47
CA LEU A 38 -1.76 -3.80 -19.90
C LEU A 38 -2.42 -4.85 -20.80
N GLN A 39 -2.67 -6.04 -20.25
CA GLN A 39 -3.45 -7.10 -20.86
C GLN A 39 -4.42 -7.67 -19.80
N PRO A 40 -5.62 -7.07 -19.66
CA PRO A 40 -6.64 -7.55 -18.74
C PRO A 40 -7.04 -9.02 -19.00
N GLU A 41 -7.41 -9.72 -17.94
CA GLU A 41 -7.89 -11.10 -18.04
C GLU A 41 -9.33 -11.14 -18.56
N MET A 42 -9.55 -11.82 -19.68
CA MET A 42 -10.90 -12.05 -20.18
C MET A 42 -11.66 -13.02 -19.27
N PRO A 43 -12.99 -12.85 -19.11
CA PRO A 43 -13.82 -13.80 -18.35
C PRO A 43 -13.67 -15.23 -18.86
N LYS A 44 -13.61 -16.19 -17.94
CA LYS A 44 -13.49 -17.62 -18.21
C LYS A 44 -14.53 -18.40 -17.42
N ALA A 45 -14.86 -19.61 -17.86
CA ALA A 45 -15.70 -20.51 -17.09
C ALA A 45 -14.94 -21.02 -15.85
N GLY A 46 -15.65 -21.19 -14.73
CA GLY A 46 -15.08 -21.72 -13.48
C GLY A 46 -15.76 -21.15 -12.24
N LEU A 47 -15.60 -21.83 -11.11
CA LEU A 47 -16.17 -21.39 -9.83
C LEU A 47 -15.60 -20.02 -9.41
N ASP A 48 -14.28 -19.90 -9.40
CA ASP A 48 -13.59 -18.67 -8.97
C ASP A 48 -13.76 -17.53 -9.97
N HIS A 49 -13.85 -17.81 -11.27
CA HIS A 49 -14.11 -16.76 -12.25
C HIS A 49 -15.53 -16.19 -12.15
N SER A 50 -16.48 -16.93 -11.57
CA SER A 50 -17.87 -16.49 -11.45
C SER A 50 -18.02 -15.30 -10.48
N TRP A 51 -17.34 -15.32 -9.33
CA TRP A 51 -17.38 -14.18 -8.41
C TRP A 51 -16.63 -12.98 -8.99
N VAL A 52 -15.53 -13.20 -9.70
CA VAL A 52 -14.74 -12.13 -10.36
C VAL A 52 -15.61 -11.36 -11.36
N LEU A 53 -16.37 -12.07 -12.20
CA LEU A 53 -17.33 -11.46 -13.11
C LEU A 53 -18.49 -10.81 -12.35
N GLY A 54 -19.05 -11.51 -11.35
CA GLY A 54 -20.18 -11.03 -10.55
C GLY A 54 -19.92 -9.69 -9.87
N MET A 55 -18.70 -9.47 -9.37
CA MET A 55 -18.30 -8.19 -8.77
C MET A 55 -18.35 -7.03 -9.75
N ASN A 56 -17.86 -7.23 -10.98
CA ASN A 56 -17.93 -6.22 -12.04
C ASN A 56 -19.38 -6.00 -12.51
N GLN A 57 -20.15 -7.09 -12.64
CA GLN A 57 -21.55 -7.04 -13.03
C GLN A 57 -22.41 -6.28 -12.02
N ALA A 58 -22.12 -6.44 -10.72
CA ALA A 58 -22.82 -5.72 -9.65
C ALA A 58 -22.63 -4.20 -9.75
N VAL A 59 -21.41 -3.75 -10.01
CA VAL A 59 -21.13 -2.33 -10.29
C VAL A 59 -21.85 -1.88 -11.56
N ALA A 60 -21.78 -2.67 -12.64
CA ALA A 60 -22.42 -2.34 -13.92
C ALA A 60 -23.95 -2.20 -13.82
N GLN A 61 -24.57 -2.96 -12.92
CA GLN A 61 -26.01 -2.91 -12.65
C GLN A 61 -26.39 -1.85 -11.61
N GLY A 62 -25.43 -1.13 -11.02
CA GLY A 62 -25.70 -0.15 -9.98
C GLY A 62 -26.15 -0.77 -8.65
N LEU A 63 -25.83 -2.05 -8.40
CA LEU A 63 -26.12 -2.69 -7.12
C LEU A 63 -25.33 -2.00 -6.01
N VAL A 64 -25.98 -1.75 -4.87
CA VAL A 64 -25.34 -1.09 -3.74
C VAL A 64 -24.57 -2.09 -2.89
N PHE A 65 -23.25 -1.89 -2.81
CA PHE A 65 -22.36 -2.70 -2.00
C PHE A 65 -22.69 -2.56 -0.51
N GLY A 66 -22.83 -3.70 0.18
CA GLY A 66 -23.25 -3.78 1.57
C GLY A 66 -24.76 -3.90 1.79
N ARG A 67 -25.57 -3.73 0.75
CA ARG A 67 -27.04 -3.87 0.79
C ARG A 67 -27.56 -4.89 -0.23
N ASP A 68 -27.23 -4.68 -1.49
CA ASP A 68 -27.72 -5.48 -2.62
C ASP A 68 -26.70 -6.58 -2.98
N ILE A 69 -25.41 -6.32 -2.75
CA ILE A 69 -24.33 -7.32 -2.82
C ILE A 69 -23.45 -7.23 -1.57
N ILE A 70 -23.16 -8.38 -0.96
CA ILE A 70 -22.37 -8.49 0.26
C ILE A 70 -21.23 -9.49 -0.01
N PHE A 71 -20.00 -8.99 -0.04
CA PHE A 71 -18.81 -9.78 -0.36
C PHE A 71 -17.56 -9.20 0.32
N THR A 72 -16.43 -9.91 0.30
CA THR A 72 -15.16 -9.46 0.91
C THR A 72 -14.43 -8.38 0.10
N PHE A 73 -14.84 -8.17 -1.15
CA PHE A 73 -14.34 -7.13 -2.05
C PHE A 73 -15.39 -6.02 -2.23
N GLY A 74 -14.93 -4.86 -2.69
CA GLY A 74 -15.78 -3.71 -2.97
C GLY A 74 -15.90 -3.38 -4.47
N PRO A 75 -16.42 -2.18 -4.80
CA PRO A 75 -16.65 -1.74 -6.18
C PRO A 75 -15.39 -1.73 -7.07
N TYR A 76 -14.20 -1.65 -6.47
CA TYR A 76 -12.92 -1.64 -7.19
C TYR A 76 -12.22 -3.01 -7.23
N ALA A 77 -12.95 -4.10 -7.02
CA ALA A 77 -12.42 -5.46 -7.05
C ALA A 77 -11.60 -5.78 -8.31
N SER A 78 -11.96 -5.18 -9.46
CA SER A 78 -11.27 -5.35 -10.74
C SER A 78 -9.80 -4.93 -10.70
N ILE A 79 -9.40 -4.01 -9.83
CA ILE A 79 -7.98 -3.65 -9.62
C ILE A 79 -7.18 -4.88 -9.13
N TYR A 80 -7.80 -5.69 -8.28
CA TYR A 80 -7.19 -6.91 -7.75
C TYR A 80 -7.30 -8.08 -8.73
N THR A 81 -8.48 -8.30 -9.32
CA THR A 81 -8.74 -9.46 -10.18
C THR A 81 -8.19 -9.30 -11.59
N GLN A 82 -7.95 -8.07 -12.03
CA GLN A 82 -7.52 -7.70 -13.38
C GLN A 82 -8.48 -8.17 -14.49
N SER A 83 -9.71 -8.52 -14.13
CA SER A 83 -10.67 -9.07 -15.08
C SER A 83 -11.36 -7.95 -15.86
N PHE A 84 -11.30 -8.08 -17.18
CA PHE A 84 -11.95 -7.17 -18.11
C PHE A 84 -13.46 -7.25 -17.98
N HIS A 85 -14.09 -6.09 -17.90
CA HIS A 85 -15.52 -5.96 -18.08
C HIS A 85 -15.83 -4.59 -18.71
N PRO A 86 -16.57 -4.53 -19.84
CA PRO A 86 -16.68 -3.31 -20.65
C PRO A 86 -17.26 -2.12 -19.89
N ALA A 87 -18.14 -2.35 -18.91
CA ALA A 87 -18.73 -1.26 -18.12
C ALA A 87 -17.82 -0.73 -17.00
N THR A 88 -16.82 -1.49 -16.54
CA THR A 88 -16.02 -1.17 -15.33
C THR A 88 -14.52 -1.10 -15.60
N ASP A 89 -14.09 -1.38 -16.83
CA ASP A 89 -12.68 -1.33 -17.25
C ASP A 89 -12.03 0.03 -16.95
N HIS A 90 -12.77 1.13 -17.15
CA HIS A 90 -12.27 2.47 -16.84
C HIS A 90 -11.96 2.66 -15.33
N LEU A 91 -12.76 2.06 -14.42
CA LEU A 91 -12.49 2.09 -12.98
C LEU A 91 -11.26 1.26 -12.64
N MET A 92 -11.10 0.11 -13.30
CA MET A 92 -9.93 -0.77 -13.13
C MET A 92 -8.65 -0.06 -13.58
N VAL A 93 -8.60 0.37 -14.85
CA VAL A 93 -7.40 0.99 -15.44
C VAL A 93 -7.07 2.31 -14.72
N GLY A 94 -8.08 3.15 -14.49
CA GLY A 94 -7.89 4.42 -13.78
C GLY A 94 -7.43 4.23 -12.34
N GLY A 95 -8.03 3.30 -11.60
CA GLY A 95 -7.65 2.99 -10.22
C GLY A 95 -6.27 2.34 -10.11
N SER A 96 -5.94 1.40 -11.00
CA SER A 96 -4.61 0.78 -11.08
C SER A 96 -3.53 1.78 -11.46
N LEU A 97 -3.80 2.69 -12.40
CA LEU A 97 -2.87 3.76 -12.77
C LEU A 97 -2.62 4.70 -11.58
N PHE A 98 -3.69 5.10 -10.89
CA PHE A 98 -3.59 5.93 -9.68
C PHE A 98 -2.75 5.24 -8.59
N LEU A 99 -3.01 3.96 -8.28
CA LEU A 99 -2.22 3.20 -7.32
C LEU A 99 -0.75 3.08 -7.75
N GLY A 100 -0.49 2.71 -9.01
CA GLY A 100 0.86 2.57 -9.53
C GLY A 100 1.66 3.87 -9.43
N LEU A 101 1.04 5.01 -9.77
CA LEU A 101 1.66 6.33 -9.62
C LEU A 101 1.95 6.66 -8.15
N MET A 102 0.99 6.46 -7.25
CA MET A 102 1.18 6.75 -5.83
C MET A 102 2.21 5.83 -5.18
N TYR A 103 2.27 4.56 -5.59
CA TYR A 103 3.27 3.59 -5.16
C TYR A 103 4.67 4.02 -5.62
N GLY A 104 4.83 4.38 -6.90
CA GLY A 104 6.08 4.90 -7.45
C GLY A 104 6.56 6.17 -6.76
N VAL A 105 5.64 7.12 -6.52
CA VAL A 105 5.93 8.34 -5.76
C VAL A 105 6.39 8.01 -4.33
N GLY A 106 5.70 7.10 -3.65
CA GLY A 106 6.09 6.65 -2.31
C GLY A 106 7.49 6.01 -2.27
N LEU A 107 7.82 5.15 -3.24
CA LEU A 107 9.15 4.55 -3.36
C LEU A 107 10.23 5.62 -3.57
N VAL A 108 9.98 6.60 -4.44
CA VAL A 108 10.90 7.72 -4.65
C VAL A 108 11.08 8.55 -3.37
N LEU A 109 10.00 8.80 -2.62
CA LEU A 109 10.06 9.59 -1.39
C LEU A 109 10.82 8.87 -0.27
N VAL A 110 10.63 7.56 -0.10
CA VAL A 110 11.34 6.75 0.91
C VAL A 110 12.82 6.61 0.55
N THR A 111 13.15 6.34 -0.71
CA THR A 111 14.53 6.12 -1.16
C THR A 111 15.38 7.39 -1.13
N ARG A 112 14.79 8.57 -1.38
CA ARG A 112 15.47 9.88 -1.42
C ARG A 112 16.35 10.20 -0.21
N LYS A 113 16.06 9.65 0.97
CA LYS A 113 16.79 9.96 2.20
C LYS A 113 18.09 9.19 2.42
N HIS A 114 18.30 8.06 1.72
CA HIS A 114 19.39 7.13 2.06
C HIS A 114 20.59 7.14 1.09
N GLY A 115 20.68 8.08 0.14
CA GLY A 115 21.84 8.23 -0.76
C GLY A 115 22.04 7.12 -1.80
N ALA A 116 21.53 5.90 -1.55
CA ALA A 116 21.57 4.73 -2.44
C ALA A 116 20.34 4.64 -3.38
N ILE A 117 19.83 5.79 -3.81
CA ILE A 117 18.52 5.97 -4.47
C ILE A 117 18.30 5.09 -5.73
N PRO A 118 19.27 4.95 -6.66
CA PRO A 118 18.94 4.35 -7.95
C PRO A 118 18.92 2.82 -7.91
N LEU A 119 19.93 2.17 -7.32
CA LEU A 119 20.04 0.71 -7.35
C LEU A 119 19.20 0.03 -6.28
N ALA A 120 19.15 0.55 -5.05
CA ALA A 120 18.33 -0.06 -3.98
C ALA A 120 16.83 0.15 -4.22
N GLY A 121 16.44 1.32 -4.74
CA GLY A 121 15.05 1.60 -5.12
C GLY A 121 14.60 0.75 -6.31
N LEU A 122 15.47 0.58 -7.31
CA LEU A 122 15.20 -0.31 -8.43
C LEU A 122 15.20 -1.77 -8.01
N CYS A 123 16.16 -2.24 -7.22
CA CYS A 123 16.20 -3.61 -6.73
C CYS A 123 14.99 -3.91 -5.83
N LEU A 124 14.50 -2.94 -5.04
CA LEU A 124 13.26 -3.10 -4.28
C LEU A 124 12.04 -3.14 -5.21
N ALA A 125 11.95 -2.23 -6.19
CA ALA A 125 10.88 -2.25 -7.18
C ALA A 125 10.88 -3.55 -8.01
N LEU A 126 12.05 -4.05 -8.40
CA LEU A 126 12.24 -5.30 -9.13
C LEU A 126 12.03 -6.53 -8.25
N ALA A 127 12.43 -6.52 -6.97
CA ALA A 127 12.18 -7.61 -6.04
C ALA A 127 10.70 -7.71 -5.69
N LEU A 128 10.01 -6.57 -5.58
CA LEU A 128 8.56 -6.53 -5.56
C LEU A 128 8.05 -7.14 -6.88
N VAL A 129 8.33 -6.57 -8.05
CA VAL A 129 7.84 -7.10 -9.36
C VAL A 129 8.14 -8.60 -9.59
N ALA A 130 9.31 -9.09 -9.20
CA ALA A 130 9.71 -10.50 -9.34
C ALA A 130 9.02 -11.43 -8.34
N GLY A 131 8.78 -10.98 -7.09
CA GLY A 131 7.97 -11.71 -6.12
C GLY A 131 6.47 -11.68 -6.42
N LEU A 132 6.03 -10.77 -7.29
CA LEU A 132 4.63 -10.47 -7.60
C LEU A 132 3.99 -11.31 -8.69
N TYR A 133 4.76 -12.16 -9.38
CA TYR A 133 4.16 -13.17 -10.25
C TYR A 133 3.24 -14.13 -9.46
N GLN A 134 3.43 -14.26 -8.14
CA GLN A 134 2.65 -15.16 -7.29
C GLN A 134 1.44 -14.54 -6.57
N SER A 135 1.40 -13.24 -6.22
CA SER A 135 0.31 -12.69 -5.37
C SER A 135 0.09 -11.17 -5.49
N ARG A 136 -1.12 -10.76 -5.87
CA ARG A 136 -1.57 -9.35 -5.90
C ARG A 136 -1.71 -8.75 -4.49
N ASP A 137 -1.95 -9.60 -3.49
CA ASP A 137 -2.07 -9.14 -2.10
C ASP A 137 -0.78 -8.50 -1.59
N ALA A 138 0.39 -9.01 -2.02
CA ALA A 138 1.67 -8.43 -1.66
C ALA A 138 1.82 -6.97 -2.13
N LEU A 139 1.29 -6.60 -3.30
CA LEU A 139 1.28 -5.22 -3.78
C LEU A 139 0.42 -4.31 -2.90
N LEU A 140 -0.80 -4.77 -2.60
CA LEU A 140 -1.77 -3.98 -1.84
C LEU A 140 -1.35 -3.82 -0.38
N LEU A 141 -0.78 -4.86 0.22
CA LEU A 141 -0.24 -4.86 1.58
C LEU A 141 1.07 -4.07 1.69
N GLY A 142 1.90 -4.11 0.65
CA GLY A 142 3.16 -3.37 0.62
C GLY A 142 2.99 -1.85 0.61
N TYR A 143 1.85 -1.32 0.16
CA TYR A 143 1.63 0.13 0.12
C TYR A 143 1.50 0.76 1.53
N PRO A 144 0.65 0.26 2.45
CA PRO A 144 0.67 0.73 3.84
C PRO A 144 2.05 0.65 4.52
N LEU A 145 2.84 -0.40 4.25
CA LEU A 145 4.22 -0.51 4.73
C LEU A 145 5.10 0.62 4.18
N LEU A 146 5.00 0.92 2.89
CA LEU A 146 5.74 2.02 2.26
C LEU A 146 5.42 3.37 2.93
N VAL A 147 4.14 3.65 3.18
CA VAL A 147 3.68 4.88 3.85
C VAL A 147 4.18 4.94 5.29
N SER A 148 4.20 3.80 6.00
CA SER A 148 4.67 3.75 7.39
C SER A 148 6.16 4.02 7.50
N LEU A 149 6.98 3.49 6.58
CA LEU A 149 8.40 3.80 6.46
C LEU A 149 8.65 5.28 6.16
N TYR A 150 7.84 5.88 5.27
CA TYR A 150 7.91 7.32 4.99
C TYR A 150 7.65 8.16 6.24
N CYS A 151 6.57 7.86 6.98
CA CYS A 151 6.20 8.59 8.20
C CYS A 151 7.25 8.40 9.30
N PHE A 152 7.81 7.20 9.43
CA PHE A 152 8.87 6.91 10.40
C PHE A 152 10.16 7.71 10.11
N GLY A 153 10.54 7.81 8.84
CA GLY A 153 11.76 8.51 8.42
C GLY A 153 11.71 10.03 8.56
N LEU A 154 10.60 10.63 8.98
CA LEU A 154 10.48 12.08 9.15
C LEU A 154 11.34 12.57 10.32
N PRO A 155 12.27 13.52 10.09
CA PRO A 155 13.09 14.09 11.15
C PRO A 155 12.22 14.79 12.17
N CYS A 156 12.64 14.75 13.44
CA CYS A 156 11.99 15.49 14.52
C CYS A 156 12.22 16.99 14.45
N GLU A 157 13.21 17.46 13.68
CA GLU A 157 13.52 18.88 13.53
C GLU A 157 12.56 19.59 12.58
N GLU A 158 12.19 20.81 12.94
CA GLU A 158 11.32 21.68 12.15
C GLU A 158 11.91 21.89 10.75
N ALA A 159 11.09 21.64 9.73
CA ALA A 159 11.44 22.00 8.36
C ALA A 159 11.70 23.51 8.31
N SER A 160 12.96 23.90 8.12
CA SER A 160 13.44 25.29 8.26
C SER A 160 12.88 26.27 7.23
N SER A 161 12.19 25.77 6.18
CA SER A 161 11.55 26.61 5.16
C SER A 161 10.06 26.33 5.00
N ARG A 162 9.28 27.39 4.73
CA ARG A 162 7.84 27.33 4.44
C ARG A 162 7.54 26.42 3.23
N GLU A 163 8.43 26.40 2.26
CA GLU A 163 8.32 25.56 1.06
C GLU A 163 8.48 24.07 1.40
N ALA A 164 9.49 23.71 2.20
CA ALA A 164 9.68 22.33 2.65
C ALA A 164 8.47 21.81 3.44
N ARG A 165 7.88 22.66 4.29
CA ARG A 165 6.64 22.33 5.01
C ARG A 165 5.46 22.07 4.07
N ARG A 166 5.31 22.89 3.02
CA ARG A 166 4.25 22.72 2.01
C ARG A 166 4.44 21.43 1.21
N LEU A 167 5.65 21.15 0.74
CA LEU A 167 5.96 19.93 -0.01
C LEU A 167 5.73 18.67 0.84
N LEU A 168 6.07 18.72 2.13
CA LEU A 168 5.78 17.64 3.07
C LEU A 168 4.27 17.42 3.24
N ALA A 169 3.49 18.48 3.43
CA ALA A 169 2.03 18.39 3.53
C ALA A 169 1.41 17.80 2.25
N ILE A 170 1.86 18.23 1.07
CA ILE A 170 1.43 17.67 -0.21
C ILE A 170 1.81 16.18 -0.32
N GLY A 171 3.02 15.81 0.09
CA GLY A 171 3.49 14.42 0.10
C GLY A 171 2.66 13.53 1.00
N VAL A 172 2.41 13.96 2.25
CA VAL A 172 1.54 13.24 3.19
C VAL A 172 0.12 13.14 2.64
N PHE A 173 -0.46 14.24 2.17
CA PHE A 173 -1.80 14.22 1.58
C PHE A 173 -1.89 13.19 0.45
N ALA A 174 -0.97 13.23 -0.52
CA ALA A 174 -0.95 12.31 -1.66
C ALA A 174 -0.78 10.85 -1.23
N LEU A 175 0.11 10.56 -0.28
CA LEU A 175 0.37 9.19 0.19
C LEU A 175 -0.79 8.56 0.97
N PHE A 176 -1.66 9.37 1.56
CA PHE A 176 -2.84 8.87 2.28
C PHE A 176 -4.08 8.71 1.38
N LEU A 177 -4.07 9.23 0.14
CA LEU A 177 -5.21 9.06 -0.77
C LEU A 177 -5.49 7.58 -1.10
N PRO A 178 -4.49 6.71 -1.41
CA PRO A 178 -4.77 5.30 -1.66
C PRO A 178 -5.40 4.55 -0.50
N PHE A 179 -5.24 5.01 0.75
CA PHE A 179 -5.90 4.37 1.90
C PHE A 179 -7.43 4.51 1.85
N GLY A 180 -7.97 5.44 1.06
CA GLY A 180 -9.39 5.49 0.76
C GLY A 180 -9.81 4.47 -0.30
N LEU A 181 -8.94 4.18 -1.28
CA LEU A 181 -9.21 3.24 -2.37
C LEU A 181 -9.02 1.76 -1.95
N LEU A 182 -7.96 1.45 -1.19
CA LEU A 182 -7.61 0.08 -0.80
C LEU A 182 -8.78 -0.67 -0.11
N PRO A 183 -9.50 -0.08 0.87
CA PRO A 183 -10.72 -0.65 1.45
C PRO A 183 -11.84 -0.97 0.45
N LEU A 184 -11.92 -0.22 -0.66
CA LEU A 184 -12.93 -0.40 -1.71
C LEU A 184 -12.52 -1.45 -2.73
N ILE A 185 -11.24 -1.85 -2.72
CA ILE A 185 -10.76 -3.02 -3.46
C ILE A 185 -11.07 -4.26 -2.63
N LYS A 186 -10.47 -4.37 -1.43
CA LYS A 186 -10.54 -5.55 -0.56
C LYS A 186 -10.74 -5.12 0.90
N GLY A 187 -11.83 -5.57 1.52
CA GLY A 187 -12.24 -5.12 2.84
C GLY A 187 -11.24 -5.46 3.96
N SER A 188 -10.46 -6.53 3.82
CA SER A 188 -9.41 -6.90 4.79
C SER A 188 -8.32 -5.83 4.95
N LEU A 189 -8.16 -4.93 3.96
CA LEU A 189 -7.18 -3.85 4.01
C LEU A 189 -7.61 -2.69 4.92
N VAL A 190 -8.88 -2.64 5.35
CA VAL A 190 -9.39 -1.61 6.27
C VAL A 190 -8.57 -1.58 7.56
N ALA A 191 -8.38 -2.74 8.19
CA ALA A 191 -7.66 -2.83 9.46
C ALA A 191 -6.21 -2.33 9.32
N LEU A 192 -5.54 -2.71 8.24
CA LEU A 192 -4.17 -2.28 7.98
C LEU A 192 -4.10 -0.77 7.71
N CYS A 193 -4.95 -0.22 6.84
CA CYS A 193 -4.96 1.22 6.55
C CYS A 193 -5.25 2.06 7.80
N LEU A 194 -6.18 1.63 8.66
CA LEU A 194 -6.48 2.30 9.92
C LEU A 194 -5.32 2.20 10.92
N ALA A 195 -4.66 1.04 11.02
CA ALA A 195 -3.51 0.85 11.89
C ALA A 195 -2.34 1.78 11.48
N VAL A 196 -2.02 1.85 10.18
CA VAL A 196 -0.97 2.74 9.68
C VAL A 196 -1.32 4.21 9.86
N THR A 197 -2.58 4.57 9.65
CA THR A 197 -3.04 5.95 9.87
C THR A 197 -2.95 6.33 11.33
N THR A 198 -3.35 5.45 12.23
CA THR A 198 -3.23 5.67 13.68
C THR A 198 -1.77 5.82 14.09
N PHE A 199 -0.88 4.95 13.58
CA PHE A 199 0.56 5.07 13.78
C PHE A 199 1.10 6.42 13.28
N ALA A 200 0.72 6.83 12.08
CA ALA A 200 1.16 8.10 11.50
C ALA A 200 0.66 9.31 12.30
N VAL A 201 -0.60 9.29 12.75
CA VAL A 201 -1.19 10.33 13.60
C VAL A 201 -0.41 10.45 14.91
N ILE A 202 -0.17 9.32 15.61
CA ILE A 202 0.63 9.29 16.83
C ILE A 202 2.02 9.88 16.54
N ARG A 203 2.67 9.45 15.45
CA ARG A 203 3.99 9.96 15.07
C ARG A 203 3.96 11.47 14.81
N PHE A 204 2.98 11.99 14.06
CA PHE A 204 2.85 13.42 13.79
C PHE A 204 2.62 14.24 15.06
N ILE A 205 1.81 13.75 15.99
CA ILE A 205 1.60 14.38 17.30
C ILE A 205 2.92 14.41 18.10
N THR A 206 3.68 13.31 18.13
CA THR A 206 4.98 13.28 18.85
C THR A 206 6.03 14.23 18.26
N VAL A 207 5.90 14.59 16.97
CA VAL A 207 6.78 15.57 16.29
C VAL A 207 6.21 16.99 16.39
N GLY A 208 5.07 17.20 17.06
CA GLY A 208 4.42 18.51 17.18
C GLY A 208 3.72 18.99 15.89
N ARG A 209 3.51 18.10 14.91
CA ARG A 209 2.95 18.39 13.59
C ARG A 209 1.47 18.05 13.49
N TRP A 210 0.66 18.80 14.25
CA TRP A 210 -0.80 18.67 14.27
C TRP A 210 -1.44 18.89 12.91
N ASP A 211 -0.84 19.73 12.07
CA ASP A 211 -1.24 19.96 10.68
C ASP A 211 -1.27 18.64 9.89
N LEU A 212 -0.23 17.80 10.02
CA LEU A 212 -0.15 16.51 9.33
C LEU A 212 -1.02 15.44 10.00
N ALA A 213 -1.15 15.48 11.33
CA ALA A 213 -2.00 14.57 12.10
C ALA A 213 -3.47 14.66 11.70
N ILE A 214 -3.95 15.85 11.31
CA ILE A 214 -5.32 16.04 10.81
C ILE A 214 -5.38 15.75 9.31
N LEU A 215 -4.38 16.18 8.55
CA LEU A 215 -4.36 16.07 7.09
C LEU A 215 -4.36 14.62 6.59
N ALA A 216 -3.64 13.71 7.25
CA ALA A 216 -3.56 12.30 6.87
C ALA A 216 -4.92 11.57 6.92
N PRO A 217 -5.63 11.53 8.07
CA PRO A 217 -6.96 10.90 8.13
C PRO A 217 -7.99 11.64 7.27
N PHE A 218 -7.87 12.97 7.15
CA PHE A 218 -8.72 13.74 6.24
C PHE A 218 -8.53 13.31 4.78
N ALA A 219 -7.29 13.15 4.30
CA ALA A 219 -7.00 12.69 2.96
C ALA A 219 -7.56 11.28 2.70
N GLN A 220 -7.40 10.37 3.66
CA GLN A 220 -7.97 9.02 3.59
C GLN A 220 -9.50 9.06 3.48
N ALA A 221 -10.18 9.81 4.36
CA ALA A 221 -11.63 9.91 4.38
C ALA A 221 -12.18 10.57 3.11
N LEU A 222 -11.54 11.65 2.65
CA LEU A 222 -11.88 12.32 1.41
C LEU A 222 -11.75 11.38 0.21
N ALA A 223 -10.63 10.66 0.11
CA ALA A 223 -10.41 9.70 -0.97
C ALA A 223 -11.44 8.56 -0.94
N LEU A 224 -11.77 8.03 0.24
CA LEU A 224 -12.79 7.00 0.39
C LEU A 224 -14.13 7.46 -0.18
N VAL A 225 -14.58 8.67 0.18
CA VAL A 225 -15.84 9.24 -0.31
C VAL A 225 -15.79 9.49 -1.81
N VAL A 226 -14.69 10.06 -2.32
CA VAL A 226 -14.52 10.35 -3.76
C VAL A 226 -14.55 9.08 -4.58
N PHE A 227 -13.78 8.05 -4.22
CA PHE A 227 -13.77 6.78 -4.95
C PHE A 227 -15.11 6.05 -4.81
N TRP A 228 -15.75 6.07 -3.63
CA TRP A 228 -17.08 5.48 -3.45
C TRP A 228 -18.10 6.09 -4.41
N LEU A 229 -18.19 7.42 -4.45
CA LEU A 229 -19.08 8.14 -5.38
C LEU A 229 -18.70 7.91 -6.85
N ALA A 230 -17.40 7.89 -7.16
CA ALA A 230 -16.92 7.64 -8.52
C ALA A 230 -17.28 6.24 -9.05
N SER A 231 -17.48 5.26 -8.15
CA SER A 231 -18.01 3.94 -8.50
C SER A 231 -19.53 3.87 -8.65
N GLY A 232 -20.22 5.03 -8.61
CA GLY A 232 -21.68 5.13 -8.75
C GLY A 232 -22.47 4.76 -7.50
N GLN A 233 -21.81 4.63 -6.35
CA GLN A 233 -22.44 4.15 -5.12
C GLN A 233 -23.02 5.33 -4.29
N PRO A 234 -24.21 5.17 -3.69
CA PRO A 234 -24.81 6.21 -2.84
C PRO A 234 -24.12 6.31 -1.48
N LEU A 235 -23.98 7.52 -0.92
CA LEU A 235 -23.32 7.73 0.38
C LEU A 235 -24.01 6.97 1.53
N THR A 236 -25.33 6.77 1.44
CA THR A 236 -26.10 5.99 2.41
C THR A 236 -25.70 4.51 2.45
N GLY A 237 -25.00 4.01 1.43
CA GLY A 237 -24.50 2.63 1.36
C GLY A 237 -23.21 2.39 2.15
N LEU A 238 -22.40 3.41 2.41
CA LEU A 238 -21.09 3.27 3.09
C LEU A 238 -21.18 2.57 4.46
N PRO A 239 -22.10 2.95 5.37
CA PRO A 239 -22.23 2.25 6.66
C PRO A 239 -22.62 0.79 6.48
N GLY A 240 -23.50 0.49 5.53
CA GLY A 240 -23.90 -0.88 5.19
C GLY A 240 -22.72 -1.70 4.67
N TYR A 241 -21.92 -1.12 3.77
CA TYR A 241 -20.72 -1.75 3.24
C TYR A 241 -19.78 -2.23 4.35
N PHE A 242 -19.37 -1.33 5.27
CA PHE A 242 -18.43 -1.72 6.33
C PHE A 242 -19.04 -2.68 7.35
N ARG A 243 -20.33 -2.54 7.69
CA ARG A 243 -21.01 -3.43 8.64
C ARG A 243 -21.12 -4.84 8.09
N SER A 244 -21.62 -4.99 6.88
CA SER A 244 -21.80 -6.29 6.22
C SER A 244 -20.45 -6.95 5.91
N MET A 245 -19.45 -6.15 5.53
CA MET A 245 -18.07 -6.60 5.34
C MET A 245 -17.48 -7.18 6.64
N ALA A 246 -17.61 -6.46 7.76
CA ALA A 246 -17.09 -6.91 9.06
C ALA A 246 -17.71 -8.25 9.49
N GLN A 247 -19.01 -8.43 9.23
CA GLN A 247 -19.70 -9.69 9.50
C GLN A 247 -19.11 -10.84 8.69
N ILE A 248 -18.93 -10.69 7.36
CA ILE A 248 -18.31 -11.74 6.54
C ILE A 248 -16.89 -12.05 7.04
N VAL A 249 -16.05 -11.04 7.18
CA VAL A 249 -14.62 -11.23 7.49
C VAL A 249 -14.42 -11.95 8.82
N SER A 250 -15.32 -11.75 9.80
CA SER A 250 -15.24 -12.42 11.11
C SER A 250 -15.38 -13.94 11.05
N GLY A 251 -16.11 -14.50 10.07
CA GLY A 251 -16.31 -15.94 9.91
C GLY A 251 -15.58 -16.55 8.71
N TYR A 252 -15.10 -15.72 7.77
CA TYR A 252 -14.55 -16.18 6.49
C TYR A 252 -13.32 -17.07 6.67
N THR A 253 -12.38 -16.68 7.52
CA THR A 253 -11.13 -17.44 7.72
C THR A 253 -11.40 -18.84 8.24
N GLU A 254 -12.27 -18.99 9.25
CA GLU A 254 -12.62 -20.30 9.80
C GLU A 254 -13.36 -21.17 8.76
N ALA A 255 -14.25 -20.56 7.97
CA ALA A 255 -15.03 -21.27 6.97
C ALA A 255 -14.21 -21.71 5.75
N MET A 256 -13.17 -20.96 5.39
CA MET A 256 -12.36 -21.17 4.18
C MET A 256 -10.93 -21.67 4.48
N ALA A 257 -10.60 -21.93 5.74
CA ALA A 257 -9.29 -22.47 6.11
C ALA A 257 -9.13 -23.90 5.59
N TYR A 258 -8.04 -24.13 4.86
CA TYR A 258 -7.57 -25.48 4.56
C TYR A 258 -6.45 -25.86 5.52
N PRO A 259 -6.41 -27.12 5.99
CA PRO A 259 -5.30 -27.60 6.79
C PRO A 259 -3.99 -27.47 6.01
N GLY A 260 -3.11 -26.58 6.50
CA GLY A 260 -1.78 -26.36 5.95
C GLY A 260 -0.77 -27.40 6.44
N GLU A 261 0.42 -27.41 5.83
CA GLU A 261 1.48 -28.30 6.28
C GLU A 261 2.10 -27.75 7.59
N PRO A 262 2.22 -28.55 8.67
CA PRO A 262 2.73 -28.06 9.96
C PRO A 262 4.13 -27.43 9.89
N SER A 263 4.95 -27.88 8.92
CA SER A 263 6.28 -27.34 8.65
C SER A 263 6.25 -25.85 8.30
N GLU A 264 5.23 -25.40 7.57
CA GLU A 264 5.05 -23.98 7.20
C GLU A 264 4.79 -23.11 8.43
N MET A 265 4.00 -23.61 9.39
CA MET A 265 3.76 -22.91 10.65
C MET A 265 5.05 -22.77 11.46
N VAL A 266 5.88 -23.82 11.50
CA VAL A 266 7.17 -23.80 12.19
C VAL A 266 8.13 -22.79 11.54
N PHE A 267 8.29 -22.83 10.21
CA PHE A 267 9.15 -21.86 9.51
C PHE A 267 8.66 -20.43 9.68
N TYR A 268 7.34 -20.22 9.69
CA TYR A 268 6.75 -18.92 9.96
C TYR A 268 7.07 -18.43 11.38
N LEU A 269 6.88 -19.27 12.39
CA LEU A 269 7.20 -18.93 13.78
C LEU A 269 8.69 -18.65 13.97
N ILE A 270 9.57 -19.40 13.31
CA ILE A 270 11.02 -19.15 13.31
C ILE A 270 11.33 -17.80 12.65
N ALA A 271 10.77 -17.53 11.47
CA ALA A 271 11.01 -16.27 10.77
C ALA A 271 10.51 -15.05 11.58
N ALA A 272 9.31 -15.16 12.17
CA ALA A 272 8.75 -14.16 13.07
C ALA A 272 9.64 -13.96 14.30
N ALA A 273 10.06 -15.05 14.97
CA ALA A 273 10.93 -14.99 16.15
C ALA A 273 12.29 -14.36 15.82
N VAL A 274 12.93 -14.75 14.71
CA VAL A 274 14.19 -14.16 14.24
C VAL A 274 14.02 -12.67 13.98
N LEU A 275 12.94 -12.29 13.32
CA LEU A 275 12.65 -10.89 13.04
C LEU A 275 12.42 -10.07 14.32
N VAL A 276 11.63 -10.59 15.26
CA VAL A 276 11.44 -9.98 16.59
C VAL A 276 12.77 -9.84 17.31
N VAL A 277 13.58 -10.90 17.36
CA VAL A 277 14.88 -10.89 18.03
C VAL A 277 15.83 -9.88 17.38
N SER A 278 15.89 -9.83 16.05
CA SER A 278 16.72 -8.87 15.31
C SER A 278 16.29 -7.42 15.59
N VAL A 279 14.99 -7.17 15.66
CA VAL A 279 14.43 -5.86 16.00
C VAL A 279 14.71 -5.45 17.44
N LEU A 280 14.58 -6.40 18.38
CA LEU A 280 14.87 -6.16 19.80
C LEU A 280 16.36 -5.93 20.05
N ARG A 281 17.24 -6.70 19.38
CA ARG A 281 18.71 -6.60 19.44
C ARG A 281 19.27 -5.35 18.79
N ASP A 282 18.52 -4.66 17.93
CA ASP A 282 18.92 -3.36 17.42
C ASP A 282 18.79 -2.30 18.54
N SER A 283 19.81 -2.17 19.38
CA SER A 283 19.88 -1.20 20.49
C SER A 283 19.92 0.26 20.01
N SER A 284 20.19 0.47 18.71
CA SER A 284 20.31 1.80 18.09
C SER A 284 18.97 2.33 17.54
N ALA A 285 17.97 1.46 17.43
CA ALA A 285 16.65 1.79 16.91
C ALA A 285 15.73 2.40 17.99
N PRO A 286 15.08 3.55 17.72
CA PRO A 286 14.04 4.08 18.58
C PRO A 286 12.92 3.05 18.80
N THR A 287 12.31 3.02 19.98
CA THR A 287 11.22 2.08 20.35
C THR A 287 10.07 2.07 19.32
N ALA A 288 9.78 3.21 18.69
CA ALA A 288 8.79 3.31 17.62
C ALA A 288 9.17 2.54 16.33
N LYS A 289 10.47 2.44 16.00
CA LYS A 289 10.99 1.62 14.88
C LYS A 289 10.82 0.14 15.19
N LYS A 290 11.01 -0.23 16.47
CA LYS A 290 10.82 -1.60 16.93
C LYS A 290 9.37 -2.01 16.84
N ILE A 291 8.44 -1.17 17.27
CA ILE A 291 6.99 -1.39 17.14
C ILE A 291 6.58 -1.50 15.67
N LEU A 292 7.09 -0.62 14.80
CA LEU A 292 6.84 -0.67 13.35
C LEU A 292 7.32 -1.98 12.72
N LEU A 293 8.54 -2.42 13.06
CA LEU A 293 9.10 -3.67 12.54
C LEU A 293 8.50 -4.92 13.19
N LEU A 294 7.86 -4.82 14.36
CA LEU A 294 7.16 -5.94 15.01
C LEU A 294 5.75 -6.18 14.43
N PHE A 295 5.05 -5.11 14.01
CA PHE A 295 3.67 -5.21 13.50
C PHE A 295 3.55 -5.63 12.03
N PHE A 296 4.53 -5.32 11.17
CA PHE A 296 4.37 -5.43 9.72
C PHE A 296 4.84 -6.75 9.08
N PRO A 297 6.05 -7.27 9.35
CA PRO A 297 6.59 -8.42 8.61
C PRO A 297 5.90 -9.76 8.89
N PRO A 298 5.44 -10.10 10.12
CA PRO A 298 4.72 -11.36 10.34
C PRO A 298 3.37 -11.37 9.61
N VAL A 299 2.64 -10.25 9.59
CA VAL A 299 1.33 -10.15 8.95
C VAL A 299 1.45 -10.24 7.42
N ASP A 300 2.42 -9.56 6.82
CA ASP A 300 2.62 -9.59 5.36
C ASP A 300 3.12 -10.96 4.86
N LEU A 301 4.06 -11.61 5.57
CA LEU A 301 4.53 -12.96 5.21
C LEU A 301 3.47 -14.04 5.44
N PHE A 302 2.64 -13.91 6.49
CA PHE A 302 1.54 -14.83 6.76
C PHE A 302 0.44 -14.73 5.71
N LEU A 303 -0.02 -13.51 5.40
CA LEU A 303 -1.10 -13.28 4.43
C LEU A 303 -0.70 -13.65 3.00
N CYS A 304 0.54 -13.31 2.59
CA CYS A 304 1.01 -13.62 1.23
C CYS A 304 1.16 -15.12 0.96
N ARG A 305 1.56 -15.93 1.97
CA ARG A 305 1.69 -17.40 1.79
C ARG A 305 0.37 -18.15 1.97
N LEU A 306 -0.53 -17.71 2.85
CA LEU A 306 -1.86 -18.32 2.96
C LEU A 306 -2.66 -18.20 1.65
N GLN A 307 -2.51 -17.06 0.94
CA GLN A 307 -3.28 -16.78 -0.28
C GLN A 307 -2.70 -17.43 -1.55
N GLY A 308 -1.40 -17.75 -1.57
CA GLY A 308 -0.74 -18.41 -2.71
C GLY A 308 -1.24 -19.85 -2.97
N ARG A 309 -1.80 -20.54 -1.97
CA ARG A 309 -2.34 -21.90 -2.11
C ARG A 309 -3.78 -21.98 -2.61
N PHE A 310 -4.56 -20.89 -2.54
CA PHE A 310 -5.94 -20.88 -3.07
C PHE A 310 -5.99 -20.91 -4.60
N ARG A 311 -4.89 -20.59 -5.31
CA ARG A 311 -4.84 -20.62 -6.79
C ARG A 311 -4.45 -21.97 -7.38
N THR A 312 -4.08 -22.94 -6.56
CA THR A 312 -3.63 -24.28 -7.01
C THR A 312 -4.62 -25.39 -6.68
N ALA A 313 -5.84 -25.06 -6.25
CA ALA A 313 -6.94 -25.99 -6.02
C ALA A 313 -8.06 -25.76 -7.03
#